data_AF-A0AAU3RF93-F1
#
_entry.id   AF-A0AAU3RF93-F1
#
_cell.length_a   1.000
_cell.length_b   1.000
_cell.length_c   1.000
_cell.angle_alpha   90.00
_cell.angle_beta   90.00
_cell.angle_gamma   90.00
#
_symmetry.space_group_name_H-M   'P 1'
#
loop_
_entity.id
_entity.type
_entity.pdbx_description
1 polymer ?
#
loop_
_entity_poly.entity_id
_entity_poly.type
_entity_poly.pdbx_seq_one_letter_code
_entity_poly.pdbx_strand_id
1 'polypeptide(L)'
;MSTVVKGASAAAAAGVAAVFAVAFLKAPGERPVLPFPTVGVLMAGGEHWCTASVVDSPEGNVVATAAHCVAPAGEDGQPGEVAHDGLAIGELSFAPAFSGEGAGTQPLGVWKVKSIHVDDRWTKWGEDTADFAFLTIEPDGDGRSIQDAVGGGAEAPKPEWTSGYERDVTVVGYPESEHNPQNKPVSCTTQTRHDEDDPDMLYMSCAGFWTGTSGSPWIADRGGPDRAGRLIGVLSGGDTDVDSTAALFDEHAKALYEAAARG
;
A
#
# COMPACT_ATOMS: atom_id res chain seq x y z
N MET A 1 29.20 39.73 69.89
CA MET A 1 29.18 40.71 68.78
C MET A 1 30.16 40.23 67.71
N SER A 2 29.64 40.06 66.50
CA SER A 2 30.30 39.94 65.19
C SER A 2 31.70 39.36 65.11
N THR A 3 31.81 38.21 64.45
CA THR A 3 33.01 37.83 63.70
C THR A 3 32.66 37.74 62.21
N VAL A 4 33.08 38.77 61.48
CA VAL A 4 33.25 38.72 60.03
C VAL A 4 34.46 37.82 59.75
N VAL A 5 34.30 36.81 58.90
CA VAL A 5 35.43 36.03 58.36
C VAL A 5 35.47 36.21 56.84
N LYS A 6 36.70 36.49 56.40
CA LYS A 6 37.15 36.83 55.06
C LYS A 6 37.03 35.66 54.07
N GLY A 7 37.02 36.04 52.80
CA GLY A 7 36.94 35.16 51.64
C GLY A 7 38.05 34.12 51.53
N ALA A 8 37.71 33.06 50.81
CA ALA A 8 38.64 32.18 50.14
C ALA A 8 38.15 32.04 48.69
N SER A 9 39.02 32.40 47.75
CA SER A 9 38.84 32.24 46.31
C SER A 9 38.76 30.76 45.95
N ALA A 10 37.72 30.36 45.22
CA ALA A 10 37.70 29.10 44.48
C ALA A 10 37.93 29.40 43.01
N ALA A 11 38.99 28.84 42.45
CA ALA A 11 39.38 28.96 41.05
C ALA A 11 38.30 28.36 40.14
N ALA A 12 37.85 29.12 39.15
CA ALA A 12 37.03 28.60 38.07
C ALA A 12 37.92 27.76 37.14
N ALA A 13 37.83 26.43 37.24
CA ALA A 13 38.38 25.53 36.23
C ALA A 13 37.47 25.60 34.99
N ALA A 14 37.96 26.27 33.93
CA ALA A 14 37.32 26.23 32.63
C ALA A 14 37.50 24.82 32.02
N GLY A 15 36.56 23.92 32.32
CA GLY A 15 36.45 22.63 31.66
C GLY A 15 35.83 22.81 30.28
N VAL A 16 36.65 22.73 29.23
CA VAL A 16 36.16 22.64 27.85
C VAL A 16 35.54 21.26 27.68
N ALA A 17 34.22 21.16 27.80
CA ALA A 17 33.48 19.96 27.42
C ALA A 17 33.46 19.87 25.90
N ALA A 18 34.39 19.11 25.32
CA ALA A 18 34.32 18.73 23.92
C ALA A 18 33.18 17.72 23.74
N VAL A 19 32.02 18.22 23.29
CA VAL A 19 30.92 17.38 22.83
C VAL A 19 31.37 16.81 21.47
N PHE A 20 31.90 15.59 21.46
CA PHE A 20 32.08 14.85 20.22
C PHE A 20 30.70 14.42 19.72
N ALA A 21 30.14 15.20 18.80
CA ALA A 21 29.02 14.74 17.99
C ALA A 21 29.52 13.57 17.14
N VAL A 22 29.14 12.36 17.51
CA VAL A 22 29.35 11.18 16.66
C VAL A 22 28.34 11.28 15.52
N ALA A 23 28.74 11.94 14.43
CA ALA A 23 27.98 11.89 13.19
C ALA A 23 28.10 10.46 12.64
N PHE A 24 27.01 9.69 12.70
CA PHE A 24 26.90 8.46 11.93
C PHE A 24 26.86 8.84 10.46
N LEU A 25 28.02 8.81 9.80
CA LEU A 25 28.11 8.90 8.36
C LEU A 25 27.47 7.63 7.77
N LYS A 26 26.31 7.79 7.14
CA LYS A 26 25.66 6.74 6.35
C LYS A 26 26.65 6.27 5.27
N ALA A 27 26.94 4.97 5.22
CA ALA A 27 27.91 4.45 4.28
C ALA A 27 27.44 4.72 2.83
N PRO A 28 28.29 5.27 1.95
CA PRO A 28 27.94 5.43 0.55
C PRO A 28 27.74 4.05 -0.09
N GLY A 29 26.52 3.74 -0.52
CA GLY A 29 26.18 2.49 -1.20
C GLY A 29 25.10 1.63 -0.54
N GLU A 30 24.65 1.96 0.69
CA GLU A 30 23.46 1.31 1.24
C GLU A 30 22.22 1.78 0.49
N ARG A 31 21.60 0.86 -0.26
CA ARG A 31 20.26 1.09 -0.82
C ARG A 31 19.31 1.45 0.33
N PRO A 32 18.47 2.48 0.18
CA PRO A 32 17.43 2.76 1.16
C PRO A 32 16.64 1.48 1.44
N VAL A 33 16.46 1.13 2.72
CA VAL A 33 15.52 0.07 3.09
C VAL A 33 14.13 0.62 2.79
N LEU A 34 13.46 0.03 1.80
CA LEU A 34 12.09 0.37 1.43
C LEU A 34 11.14 -0.52 2.24
N PRO A 35 10.44 0.01 3.25
CA PRO A 35 9.45 -0.78 3.96
C PRO A 35 8.29 -1.05 3.00
N PHE A 36 7.99 -2.33 2.76
CA PHE A 36 6.92 -2.78 1.84
C PHE A 36 7.14 -2.34 0.39
N PRO A 37 8.22 -2.81 -0.28
CA PRO A 37 8.58 -2.31 -1.61
C PRO A 37 7.50 -2.61 -2.67
N THR A 38 6.62 -3.57 -2.41
CA THR A 38 5.51 -3.96 -3.29
C THR A 38 4.29 -3.06 -3.19
N VAL A 39 4.17 -2.26 -2.12
CA VAL A 39 2.99 -1.42 -1.84
C VAL A 39 3.29 0.02 -2.22
N GLY A 40 2.33 0.72 -2.80
CA GLY A 40 2.51 2.09 -3.23
C GLY A 40 1.21 2.80 -3.52
N VAL A 41 1.34 4.00 -4.09
CA VAL A 41 0.20 4.82 -4.47
C VAL A 41 -0.22 4.51 -5.91
N LEU A 42 -1.52 4.31 -6.11
CA LEU A 42 -2.16 4.37 -7.41
C LEU A 42 -2.53 5.84 -7.68
N MET A 43 -2.14 6.30 -8.85
CA MET A 43 -2.28 7.68 -9.26
C MET A 43 -3.16 7.82 -10.49
N ALA A 44 -4.00 8.85 -10.49
CA ALA A 44 -4.84 9.24 -11.61
C ALA A 44 -4.46 10.67 -12.04
N GLY A 45 -4.02 10.83 -13.29
CA GLY A 45 -3.56 12.14 -13.77
C GLY A 45 -2.34 12.70 -13.01
N GLY A 46 -1.55 11.82 -12.39
CA GLY A 46 -0.36 12.18 -11.60
C GLY A 46 -0.60 12.46 -10.12
N GLU A 47 -1.85 12.43 -9.66
CA GLU A 47 -2.22 12.66 -8.26
C GLU A 47 -2.50 11.32 -7.54
N HIS A 48 -2.08 11.20 -6.29
CA HIS A 48 -2.42 10.05 -5.44
C HIS A 48 -3.91 10.05 -5.10
N TRP A 49 -4.56 8.91 -5.25
CA TRP A 49 -5.96 8.74 -4.84
C TRP A 49 -6.29 7.38 -4.20
N CYS A 50 -5.49 6.34 -4.49
CA CYS A 50 -5.67 5.00 -3.94
C CYS A 50 -4.32 4.35 -3.60
N THR A 51 -4.38 3.20 -2.94
CA THR A 51 -3.27 2.28 -2.73
C THR A 51 -3.37 1.11 -3.71
N ALA A 52 -2.22 0.57 -4.10
CA ALA A 52 -2.16 -0.70 -4.80
C ALA A 52 -0.92 -1.50 -4.40
N SER A 53 -0.85 -2.76 -4.81
CA SER A 53 0.30 -3.61 -4.52
C SER A 53 0.67 -4.56 -5.65
N VAL A 54 1.97 -4.77 -5.85
CA VAL A 54 2.48 -5.80 -6.76
C VAL A 54 2.12 -7.18 -6.22
N VAL A 55 1.62 -8.05 -7.10
CA VAL A 55 1.27 -9.44 -6.82
C VAL A 55 2.19 -10.36 -7.59
N ASP A 56 2.60 -11.49 -6.99
CA ASP A 56 3.41 -12.48 -7.67
C ASP A 56 2.70 -12.93 -8.96
N SER A 57 3.37 -12.81 -10.10
CA SER A 57 2.81 -13.14 -11.41
C SER A 57 3.87 -13.70 -12.36
N PRO A 58 3.49 -14.58 -13.30
CA PRO A 58 4.44 -15.21 -14.23
C PRO A 58 5.32 -14.22 -15.01
N GLU A 59 4.74 -13.12 -15.47
CA GLU A 59 5.43 -12.06 -16.23
C GLU A 59 5.86 -10.87 -15.32
N GLY A 60 5.65 -10.98 -14.00
CA GLY A 60 6.05 -9.96 -13.03
C GLY A 60 5.38 -8.60 -13.22
N ASN A 61 4.16 -8.58 -13.76
CA ASN A 61 3.50 -7.38 -14.27
C ASN A 61 2.10 -7.12 -13.70
N VAL A 62 1.70 -7.83 -12.65
CA VAL A 62 0.36 -7.69 -12.05
C VAL A 62 0.39 -6.86 -10.77
N VAL A 63 -0.57 -5.94 -10.66
CA VAL A 63 -0.87 -5.15 -9.46
C VAL A 63 -2.32 -5.38 -9.05
N ALA A 64 -2.59 -5.49 -7.74
CA ALA A 64 -3.94 -5.56 -7.18
C ALA A 64 -4.32 -4.24 -6.50
N THR A 65 -5.58 -3.86 -6.63
CA THR A 65 -6.22 -2.69 -6.00
C THR A 65 -7.74 -2.90 -5.90
N ALA A 66 -8.48 -1.97 -5.31
CA ALA A 66 -9.95 -2.05 -5.26
C ALA A 66 -10.57 -1.74 -6.63
N ALA A 67 -11.76 -2.25 -6.91
CA ALA A 67 -12.45 -1.99 -8.18
C ALA A 67 -12.87 -0.52 -8.28
N HIS A 68 -13.37 0.07 -7.20
CA HIS A 68 -13.74 1.49 -7.16
C HIS A 68 -12.56 2.42 -7.44
N CYS A 69 -11.32 1.94 -7.23
CA CYS A 69 -10.11 2.69 -7.55
C CYS A 69 -9.90 2.91 -9.07
N VAL A 70 -10.56 2.10 -9.91
CA VAL A 70 -10.29 2.03 -11.36
C VAL A 70 -11.55 1.98 -12.23
N ALA A 71 -12.72 1.83 -11.62
CA ALA A 71 -13.99 1.77 -12.31
C ALA A 71 -15.12 2.30 -11.41
N PRO A 72 -16.04 3.11 -11.92
CA PRO A 72 -17.24 3.46 -11.15
C PRO A 72 -18.09 2.21 -10.89
N ALA A 73 -18.78 2.19 -9.74
CA ALA A 73 -19.79 1.19 -9.46
C ALA A 73 -20.92 1.27 -10.50
N GLY A 74 -21.45 0.11 -10.87
CA GLY A 74 -22.66 0.05 -11.70
C GLY A 74 -23.93 0.35 -10.92
N GLU A 75 -24.98 0.72 -11.64
CA GLU A 75 -26.31 0.90 -11.08
C GLU A 75 -27.33 0.12 -11.91
N ASP A 76 -28.09 -0.78 -11.26
CA ASP A 76 -29.21 -1.51 -11.85
C ASP A 76 -28.90 -2.23 -13.18
N GLY A 77 -27.72 -2.83 -13.29
CA GLY A 77 -27.30 -3.60 -14.45
C GLY A 77 -26.78 -2.74 -15.61
N GLN A 78 -26.74 -1.41 -15.44
CA GLN A 78 -26.05 -0.52 -16.37
C GLN A 78 -24.56 -0.49 -16.02
N PRO A 79 -23.68 -0.90 -16.95
CA PRO A 79 -22.26 -0.92 -16.68
C PRO A 79 -21.72 0.51 -16.51
N GLY A 80 -21.01 0.75 -15.41
CA GLY A 80 -20.11 1.89 -15.27
C GLY A 80 -19.03 1.84 -16.36
N GLU A 81 -18.68 3.00 -16.92
CA GLU A 81 -17.69 3.06 -18.00
C GLU A 81 -16.29 2.76 -17.45
N VAL A 82 -15.73 1.60 -17.82
CA VAL A 82 -14.35 1.23 -17.51
C VAL A 82 -13.47 1.59 -18.70
N ALA A 83 -12.51 2.48 -18.50
CA ALA A 83 -11.45 2.66 -19.49
C ALA A 83 -10.54 1.44 -19.48
N HIS A 84 -10.39 0.79 -20.63
CA HIS A 84 -9.47 -0.34 -20.77
C HIS A 84 -8.04 -0.02 -20.33
N ASP A 85 -7.63 1.25 -20.42
CA ASP A 85 -6.28 1.77 -20.11
C ASP A 85 -6.29 2.86 -19.01
N GLY A 86 -7.42 3.08 -18.35
CA GLY A 86 -7.57 4.12 -17.33
C GLY A 86 -7.73 5.55 -17.85
N LEU A 87 -7.66 5.81 -19.15
CA LEU A 87 -7.73 7.20 -19.67
C LEU A 87 -9.01 7.94 -19.30
N ALA A 88 -10.15 7.25 -19.19
CA ALA A 88 -11.42 7.88 -18.79
C ALA A 88 -11.44 8.35 -17.33
N ILE A 89 -10.58 7.81 -16.48
CA ILE A 89 -10.44 8.18 -15.05
C ILE A 89 -9.15 8.96 -14.77
N GLY A 90 -8.45 9.40 -15.84
CA GLY A 90 -7.14 10.02 -15.78
C GLY A 90 -6.03 8.99 -15.96
N GLU A 91 -4.98 9.34 -16.72
CA GLU A 91 -3.84 8.45 -17.01
C GLU A 91 -3.37 7.71 -15.76
N LEU A 92 -3.72 6.42 -15.67
CA LEU A 92 -3.47 5.62 -14.48
C LEU A 92 -2.02 5.16 -14.44
N SER A 93 -1.42 5.31 -13.27
CA SER A 93 -0.06 4.87 -13.02
C SER A 93 0.13 4.46 -11.56
N PHE A 94 1.15 3.67 -11.29
CA PHE A 94 1.44 3.13 -9.97
C PHE A 94 2.88 3.45 -9.57
N ALA A 95 3.08 3.93 -8.34
CA ALA A 95 4.38 4.25 -7.78
C ALA A 95 4.64 3.40 -6.52
N PRO A 96 5.32 2.23 -6.66
CA PRO A 96 5.67 1.40 -5.52
C PRO A 96 6.69 2.10 -4.61
N ALA A 97 6.59 1.80 -3.31
CA ALA A 97 7.44 2.35 -2.25
C ALA A 97 7.43 3.90 -2.18
N PHE A 98 6.31 4.52 -2.53
CA PHE A 98 6.12 5.96 -2.45
C PHE A 98 6.44 6.48 -1.04
N SER A 99 7.12 7.62 -0.93
CA SER A 99 7.47 8.21 0.38
C SER A 99 7.85 9.68 0.30
N GLY A 100 8.00 10.37 1.43
CA GLY A 100 8.60 11.71 1.47
C GLY A 100 7.57 12.84 1.52
N GLU A 101 8.02 14.08 1.63
CA GLU A 101 7.12 15.22 1.89
C GLU A 101 6.56 15.85 0.61
N GLY A 102 5.44 16.58 0.74
CA GLY A 102 4.82 17.33 -0.37
C GLY A 102 4.33 16.39 -1.48
N ALA A 103 4.80 16.61 -2.71
CA ALA A 103 4.49 15.76 -3.87
C ALA A 103 5.03 14.31 -3.75
N GLY A 104 5.80 14.02 -2.70
CA GLY A 104 6.37 12.71 -2.45
C GLY A 104 7.53 12.37 -3.40
N THR A 105 8.03 11.16 -3.25
CA THR A 105 9.16 10.59 -3.98
C THR A 105 8.77 9.21 -4.47
N GLN A 106 9.20 8.89 -5.69
CA GLN A 106 8.93 7.61 -6.35
C GLN A 106 10.26 6.87 -6.53
N PRO A 107 10.82 6.26 -5.45
CA PRO A 107 12.16 5.69 -5.49
C PRO A 107 12.31 4.56 -6.50
N LEU A 108 11.21 3.89 -6.84
CA LEU A 108 11.14 2.83 -7.84
C LEU A 108 10.49 3.27 -9.16
N GLY A 109 10.33 4.58 -9.35
CA GLY A 109 9.71 5.16 -10.53
C GLY A 109 8.18 5.09 -10.54
N VAL A 110 7.61 5.56 -11.64
CA VAL A 110 6.17 5.56 -11.92
C VAL A 110 5.92 4.61 -13.08
N TRP A 111 5.00 3.68 -12.89
CA TRP A 111 4.74 2.58 -13.80
C TRP A 111 3.37 2.75 -14.45
N LYS A 112 3.32 2.70 -15.78
CA LYS A 112 2.08 2.92 -16.51
C LYS A 112 1.17 1.69 -16.44
N VAL A 113 -0.11 1.91 -16.18
CA VAL A 113 -1.13 0.85 -16.29
C VAL A 113 -1.40 0.59 -17.77
N LYS A 114 -1.25 -0.67 -18.18
CA LYS A 114 -1.51 -1.13 -19.54
C LYS A 114 -2.97 -1.51 -19.73
N SER A 115 -3.52 -2.28 -18.79
CA SER A 115 -4.90 -2.74 -18.85
C SER A 115 -5.51 -2.98 -17.48
N ILE A 116 -6.83 -2.82 -17.39
CA ILE A 116 -7.62 -2.93 -16.16
C ILE A 116 -8.57 -4.12 -16.26
N HIS A 117 -8.61 -4.94 -15.22
CA HIS A 117 -9.47 -6.12 -15.12
C HIS A 117 -10.32 -6.03 -13.85
N VAL A 118 -11.63 -5.89 -14.03
CA VAL A 118 -12.62 -5.67 -12.96
C VAL A 118 -13.76 -6.66 -13.12
N ASP A 119 -14.37 -7.08 -12.00
CA ASP A 119 -15.53 -7.96 -12.00
C ASP A 119 -16.77 -7.24 -12.55
N ASP A 120 -17.58 -7.97 -13.33
CA ASP A 120 -18.85 -7.48 -13.84
C ASP A 120 -19.85 -7.19 -12.72
N ARG A 121 -19.76 -7.89 -11.59
CA ARG A 121 -20.59 -7.65 -10.39
C ARG A 121 -20.39 -6.24 -9.83
N TRP A 122 -19.14 -5.77 -9.79
CA TRP A 122 -18.85 -4.38 -9.45
C TRP A 122 -19.40 -3.42 -10.50
N THR A 123 -18.98 -3.60 -11.76
CA THR A 123 -19.25 -2.61 -12.80
C THR A 123 -20.73 -2.52 -13.19
N LYS A 124 -21.55 -3.55 -12.95
CA LYS A 124 -22.99 -3.56 -13.27
C LYS A 124 -23.89 -3.34 -12.07
N TRP A 125 -23.47 -3.75 -10.88
CA TRP A 125 -24.35 -3.80 -9.70
C TRP A 125 -23.75 -3.14 -8.46
N GLY A 126 -22.49 -2.72 -8.49
CA GLY A 126 -21.82 -2.14 -7.32
C GLY A 126 -21.72 -3.11 -6.15
N GLU A 127 -21.57 -4.41 -6.41
CA GLU A 127 -21.46 -5.41 -5.35
C GLU A 127 -20.14 -5.25 -4.57
N ASP A 128 -20.22 -4.97 -3.27
CA ASP A 128 -19.05 -4.75 -2.40
C ASP A 128 -18.15 -6.00 -2.32
N THR A 129 -18.74 -7.20 -2.35
CA THR A 129 -18.00 -8.47 -2.40
C THR A 129 -17.23 -8.69 -3.71
N ALA A 130 -17.36 -7.78 -4.68
CA ALA A 130 -16.63 -7.75 -5.94
C ALA A 130 -15.72 -6.52 -6.08
N ASP A 131 -15.50 -5.75 -5.02
CA ASP A 131 -14.65 -4.55 -5.01
C ASP A 131 -13.14 -4.90 -5.01
N PHE A 132 -12.71 -5.58 -6.07
CA PHE A 132 -11.32 -5.87 -6.36
C PHE A 132 -11.03 -5.75 -7.85
N ALA A 133 -9.80 -5.37 -8.17
CA ALA A 133 -9.30 -5.28 -9.52
C ALA A 133 -7.85 -5.73 -9.63
N PHE A 134 -7.50 -6.23 -10.80
CA PHE A 134 -6.13 -6.55 -11.17
C PHE A 134 -5.72 -5.72 -12.39
N LEU A 135 -4.53 -5.16 -12.33
CA LEU A 135 -3.97 -4.28 -13.35
C LEU A 135 -2.76 -4.96 -13.98
N THR A 136 -2.65 -4.86 -15.30
CA THR A 136 -1.42 -5.20 -16.01
C THR A 136 -0.59 -3.94 -16.13
N ILE A 137 0.70 -4.03 -15.81
CA ILE A 137 1.64 -2.92 -15.82
C ILE A 137 2.58 -3.02 -17.03
N GLU A 138 2.83 -1.91 -17.71
CA GLU A 138 3.88 -1.85 -18.74
C GLU A 138 5.27 -2.02 -18.12
N PRO A 139 6.23 -2.69 -18.78
CA PRO A 139 7.62 -2.67 -18.32
C PRO A 139 8.19 -1.24 -18.36
N ASP A 140 9.25 -0.99 -17.61
CA ASP A 140 9.95 0.30 -17.69
C ASP A 140 10.68 0.49 -19.03
N GLY A 141 11.29 1.66 -19.23
CA GLY A 141 12.02 1.98 -20.45
C GLY A 141 13.22 1.06 -20.75
N ASP A 142 13.70 0.32 -19.75
CA ASP A 142 14.78 -0.67 -19.87
C ASP A 142 14.24 -2.10 -20.03
N GLY A 143 12.92 -2.29 -20.07
CA GLY A 143 12.26 -3.58 -20.22
C GLY A 143 12.14 -4.40 -18.94
N ARG A 144 12.43 -3.81 -17.77
CA ARG A 144 12.33 -4.49 -16.47
C ARG A 144 10.87 -4.58 -16.04
N SER A 145 10.49 -5.71 -15.45
CA SER A 145 9.14 -5.92 -14.88
C SER A 145 8.98 -5.15 -13.56
N ILE A 146 7.75 -4.81 -13.18
CA ILE A 146 7.52 -4.12 -11.91
C ILE A 146 7.87 -5.02 -10.71
N GLN A 147 7.61 -6.33 -10.82
CA GLN A 147 7.99 -7.30 -9.79
C GLN A 147 9.50 -7.35 -9.58
N ASP A 148 10.31 -7.27 -10.64
CA ASP A 148 11.77 -7.17 -10.50
C ASP A 148 12.20 -5.85 -9.84
N ALA A 149 11.53 -4.74 -10.15
CA ALA A 149 11.86 -3.44 -9.58
C ALA A 149 11.63 -3.37 -8.06
N VAL A 150 10.64 -4.10 -7.55
CA VAL A 150 10.32 -4.17 -6.11
C VAL A 150 11.10 -5.24 -5.35
N GLY A 151 12.00 -5.98 -6.00
CA GLY A 151 12.87 -6.99 -5.37
C GLY A 151 12.62 -8.45 -5.79
N GLY A 152 11.74 -8.68 -6.77
CA GLY A 152 11.43 -10.00 -7.34
C GLY A 152 10.35 -10.76 -6.56
N GLY A 153 10.12 -12.02 -6.94
CA GLY A 153 9.06 -12.87 -6.33
C GLY A 153 9.25 -13.24 -4.86
N ALA A 154 10.39 -12.91 -4.25
CA ALA A 154 10.58 -13.04 -2.81
C ALA A 154 9.82 -11.98 -2.01
N GLU A 155 9.52 -10.82 -2.63
CA GLU A 155 8.83 -9.69 -2.01
C GLU A 155 7.33 -9.66 -2.35
N ALA A 156 6.95 -10.15 -3.54
CA ALA A 156 5.58 -10.14 -4.02
C ALA A 156 4.72 -11.25 -3.39
N PRO A 157 3.61 -10.93 -2.69
CA PRO A 157 2.75 -11.95 -2.11
C PRO A 157 2.07 -12.75 -3.22
N LYS A 158 1.90 -14.06 -2.96
CA LYS A 158 1.14 -14.93 -3.85
C LYS A 158 -0.34 -14.77 -3.57
N PRO A 159 -1.20 -14.68 -4.59
CA PRO A 159 -2.63 -14.63 -4.33
C PRO A 159 -3.15 -15.95 -3.73
N GLU A 160 -4.24 -15.87 -3.00
CA GLU A 160 -4.95 -17.01 -2.41
C GLU A 160 -6.46 -16.86 -2.60
N TRP A 161 -7.05 -17.82 -3.31
CA TRP A 161 -8.43 -17.75 -3.81
C TRP A 161 -9.45 -18.53 -2.95
N THR A 162 -8.95 -19.25 -1.96
CA THR A 162 -9.75 -20.12 -1.08
C THR A 162 -9.37 -19.90 0.38
N SER A 163 -9.00 -18.66 0.72
CA SER A 163 -8.74 -18.27 2.12
C SER A 163 -10.04 -18.29 2.93
N GLY A 164 -9.93 -18.13 4.25
CA GLY A 164 -11.07 -17.89 5.15
C GLY A 164 -11.08 -16.46 5.70
N TYR A 165 -12.10 -16.15 6.50
CA TYR A 165 -12.33 -14.83 7.10
C TYR A 165 -11.55 -14.58 8.39
N GLU A 166 -11.07 -15.63 9.06
CA GLU A 166 -10.32 -15.55 10.32
C GLU A 166 -8.84 -15.80 10.05
N ARG A 167 -8.08 -14.76 9.71
CA ARG A 167 -6.67 -14.84 9.31
C ARG A 167 -5.85 -13.79 10.04
N ASP A 168 -4.62 -14.13 10.41
CA ASP A 168 -3.64 -13.13 10.82
C ASP A 168 -3.09 -12.46 9.55
N VAL A 169 -3.34 -11.16 9.42
CA VAL A 169 -2.95 -10.38 8.24
C VAL A 169 -2.07 -9.19 8.62
N THR A 170 -1.23 -8.77 7.68
CA THR A 170 -0.65 -7.43 7.65
C THR A 170 -1.29 -6.64 6.53
N VAL A 171 -1.91 -5.51 6.85
CA VAL A 171 -2.43 -4.54 5.88
C VAL A 171 -1.51 -3.34 5.84
N VAL A 172 -1.23 -2.82 4.65
CA VAL A 172 -0.35 -1.67 4.43
C VAL A 172 -1.02 -0.72 3.45
N GLY A 173 -1.13 0.56 3.79
CA GLY A 173 -1.87 1.53 2.99
C GLY A 173 -1.23 2.90 2.97
N TYR A 174 -1.59 3.71 1.97
CA TYR A 174 -1.21 5.10 1.88
C TYR A 174 -2.45 5.99 2.03
N PRO A 175 -2.66 6.62 3.19
CA PRO A 175 -3.66 7.67 3.28
C PRO A 175 -3.26 8.86 2.40
N GLU A 176 -4.25 9.59 1.89
CA GLU A 176 -4.03 10.80 1.10
C GLU A 176 -3.34 11.91 1.91
N SER A 177 -2.79 12.88 1.19
CA SER A 177 -1.89 13.91 1.73
C SER A 177 -2.48 14.74 2.89
N GLU A 178 -3.81 14.89 2.97
CA GLU A 178 -4.48 15.58 4.08
C GLU A 178 -4.20 14.91 5.43
N HIS A 179 -4.19 13.58 5.45
CA HIS A 179 -3.92 12.77 6.64
C HIS A 179 -2.50 12.16 6.62
N ASN A 180 -1.73 12.37 5.53
CA ASN A 180 -0.41 11.81 5.34
C ASN A 180 0.58 12.78 4.63
N PRO A 181 0.87 13.96 5.21
CA PRO A 181 1.72 14.96 4.55
C PRO A 181 3.20 14.53 4.37
N GLN A 182 3.62 13.44 5.01
CA GLN A 182 4.95 12.84 4.83
C GLN A 182 4.95 11.61 3.91
N ASN A 183 3.79 11.32 3.28
CA ASN A 183 3.55 10.19 2.38
C ASN A 183 4.10 8.86 2.93
N LYS A 184 3.95 8.60 4.22
CA LYS A 184 4.41 7.34 4.83
C LYS A 184 3.28 6.30 4.77
N PRO A 185 3.59 5.03 4.50
CA PRO A 185 2.56 4.01 4.62
C PRO A 185 2.14 3.84 6.09
N VAL A 186 0.84 3.64 6.30
CA VAL A 186 0.32 3.06 7.54
C VAL A 186 0.34 1.54 7.43
N SER A 187 0.45 0.84 8.55
CA SER A 187 0.36 -0.61 8.56
C SER A 187 -0.27 -1.12 9.84
N CYS A 188 -1.10 -2.15 9.71
CA CYS A 188 -1.66 -2.89 10.83
C CYS A 188 -1.37 -4.37 10.67
N THR A 189 -1.04 -5.04 11.77
CA THR A 189 -1.04 -6.51 11.85
C THR A 189 -2.06 -6.94 12.88
N THR A 190 -3.06 -7.70 12.45
CA THR A 190 -4.21 -8.05 13.28
C THR A 190 -4.88 -9.33 12.77
N GLN A 191 -5.79 -9.88 13.55
CA GLN A 191 -6.66 -10.96 13.13
C GLN A 191 -7.92 -10.39 12.48
N THR A 192 -8.27 -10.90 11.31
CA THR A 192 -9.49 -10.54 10.59
C THR A 192 -10.70 -11.29 11.14
N ARG A 193 -11.88 -10.74 10.90
CA ARG A 193 -13.18 -11.36 11.20
C ARG A 193 -14.18 -11.03 10.10
N HIS A 194 -15.38 -11.57 10.20
CA HIS A 194 -16.51 -11.10 9.40
C HIS A 194 -16.89 -9.67 9.81
N ASP A 195 -17.24 -8.85 8.82
CA ASP A 195 -17.92 -7.58 9.11
C ASP A 195 -19.30 -7.82 9.73
N GLU A 196 -19.74 -6.91 10.59
CA GLU A 196 -21.00 -7.05 11.32
C GLU A 196 -22.21 -6.66 10.46
N ASP A 197 -22.04 -5.73 9.54
CA ASP A 197 -23.10 -5.22 8.67
C ASP A 197 -23.21 -6.02 7.36
N ASP A 198 -22.08 -6.50 6.83
CA ASP A 198 -22.01 -7.46 5.72
C ASP A 198 -21.10 -8.66 6.05
N PRO A 199 -21.66 -9.79 6.55
CA PRO A 199 -20.88 -10.97 6.88
C PRO A 199 -20.12 -11.61 5.71
N ASP A 200 -20.36 -11.24 4.45
CA ASP A 200 -19.57 -11.74 3.32
C ASP A 200 -18.28 -10.94 3.09
N MET A 201 -18.04 -9.88 3.87
CA MET A 201 -16.84 -9.06 3.85
C MET A 201 -15.88 -9.39 5.01
N LEU A 202 -14.58 -9.28 4.75
CA LEU A 202 -13.54 -9.23 5.78
C LEU A 202 -13.64 -7.92 6.54
N TYR A 203 -13.30 -7.93 7.83
CA TYR A 203 -13.20 -6.76 8.69
C TYR A 203 -11.92 -6.77 9.53
N MET A 204 -11.36 -5.59 9.73
CA MET A 204 -10.35 -5.30 10.74
C MET A 204 -10.64 -3.98 11.47
N SER A 205 -10.17 -3.85 12.71
CA SER A 205 -10.22 -2.61 13.49
C SER A 205 -8.80 -2.09 13.74
N CYS A 206 -8.37 -1.12 12.94
CA CYS A 206 -7.05 -0.50 12.99
C CYS A 206 -7.14 0.97 12.58
N ALA A 207 -6.74 1.88 13.46
CA ALA A 207 -6.75 3.32 13.16
C ALA A 207 -5.71 3.73 12.09
N GLY A 208 -5.98 4.87 11.44
CA GLY A 208 -5.08 5.48 10.46
C GLY A 208 -5.33 5.10 9.00
N PHE A 209 -6.33 4.27 8.72
CA PHE A 209 -6.74 3.91 7.35
C PHE A 209 -7.75 4.91 6.79
N TRP A 210 -7.30 6.15 6.57
CA TRP A 210 -8.12 7.20 5.95
C TRP A 210 -8.28 6.97 4.43
N THR A 211 -9.07 7.84 3.79
CA THR A 211 -9.15 7.98 2.32
C THR A 211 -7.76 7.90 1.68
N GLY A 212 -7.65 7.20 0.55
CA GLY A 212 -6.39 6.83 -0.11
C GLY A 212 -5.94 5.41 0.19
N THR A 213 -6.35 4.83 1.33
CA THR A 213 -5.97 3.44 1.67
C THR A 213 -6.79 2.38 0.95
N SER A 214 -7.82 2.75 0.20
CA SER A 214 -8.50 1.86 -0.74
C SER A 214 -7.52 1.11 -1.63
N GLY A 215 -7.71 -0.21 -1.79
CA GLY A 215 -6.82 -1.09 -2.52
C GLY A 215 -5.61 -1.59 -1.73
N SER A 216 -5.46 -1.23 -0.45
CA SER A 216 -4.40 -1.76 0.42
C SER A 216 -4.43 -3.29 0.49
N PRO A 217 -3.30 -4.01 0.31
CA PRO A 217 -3.30 -5.46 0.34
C PRO A 217 -3.52 -6.03 1.74
N TRP A 218 -4.37 -7.05 1.83
CA TRP A 218 -4.51 -7.87 3.03
C TRP A 218 -3.63 -9.11 2.89
N ILE A 219 -2.46 -9.08 3.54
CA ILE A 219 -1.42 -10.10 3.38
C ILE A 219 -1.45 -11.07 4.57
N ALA A 220 -1.99 -12.27 4.37
CA ALA A 220 -1.98 -13.35 5.35
C ALA A 220 -0.63 -14.08 5.42
N ASP A 221 -0.40 -14.76 6.55
CA ASP A 221 0.75 -15.65 6.80
C ASP A 221 2.13 -15.02 6.51
N ARG A 222 2.24 -13.70 6.67
CA ARG A 222 3.50 -13.00 6.54
C ARG A 222 4.41 -13.36 7.71
N GLY A 223 5.59 -13.92 7.40
CA GLY A 223 6.41 -14.60 8.41
C GLY A 223 7.84 -14.09 8.55
N GLY A 224 8.17 -12.93 7.95
CA GLY A 224 9.52 -12.35 7.94
C GLY A 224 9.96 -11.89 6.55
N PRO A 225 11.21 -11.40 6.40
CA PRO A 225 11.71 -10.85 5.14
C PRO A 225 11.72 -11.86 3.97
N ASP A 226 11.81 -13.17 4.24
CA ASP A 226 11.83 -14.20 3.21
C ASP A 226 10.45 -14.83 2.93
N ARG A 227 9.38 -14.27 3.49
CA ARG A 227 8.00 -14.77 3.34
C ARG A 227 7.08 -13.61 2.99
N ALA A 228 6.94 -13.34 1.69
CA ALA A 228 6.02 -12.34 1.14
C ALA A 228 4.56 -12.49 1.62
N GLY A 229 4.15 -13.71 2.01
CA GLY A 229 2.82 -14.01 2.49
C GLY A 229 1.84 -14.32 1.36
N ARG A 230 0.55 -14.25 1.68
CA ARG A 230 -0.56 -14.56 0.77
C ARG A 230 -1.51 -13.38 0.67
N LEU A 231 -1.77 -12.89 -0.53
CA LEU A 231 -2.75 -11.83 -0.74
C LEU A 231 -4.14 -12.47 -0.79
N ILE A 232 -5.00 -12.13 0.18
CA ILE A 232 -6.34 -12.72 0.32
C ILE A 232 -7.47 -11.75 -0.04
N GLY A 233 -7.14 -10.47 -0.25
CA GLY A 233 -8.10 -9.40 -0.48
C GLY A 233 -7.41 -8.04 -0.53
N VAL A 234 -8.18 -7.01 -0.82
CA VAL A 234 -7.76 -5.61 -0.84
C VAL A 234 -8.77 -4.75 -0.09
N LEU A 235 -8.32 -3.70 0.58
CA LEU A 235 -9.19 -2.81 1.35
C LEU A 235 -10.21 -2.15 0.40
N SER A 236 -11.49 -2.34 0.69
CA SER A 236 -12.62 -1.78 -0.06
C SER A 236 -13.06 -0.45 0.53
N GLY A 237 -13.25 -0.39 1.86
CA GLY A 237 -13.66 0.85 2.51
C GLY A 237 -13.83 0.66 4.02
N GLY A 238 -14.69 1.49 4.60
CA GLY A 238 -15.05 1.47 6.01
C GLY A 238 -15.67 2.78 6.45
N ASP A 239 -16.41 2.75 7.56
CA ASP A 239 -17.15 3.91 8.05
C ASP A 239 -16.26 4.98 8.70
N THR A 240 -15.11 4.57 9.21
CA THR A 240 -14.14 5.43 9.90
C THR A 240 -12.72 5.08 9.48
N ASP A 241 -11.73 5.86 9.90
CA ASP A 241 -10.32 5.52 9.69
C ASP A 241 -9.84 4.32 10.54
N VAL A 242 -10.72 3.78 11.38
CA VAL A 242 -10.47 2.63 12.26
C VAL A 242 -11.08 1.36 11.69
N ASP A 243 -12.21 1.47 11.01
CA ASP A 243 -12.96 0.34 10.49
C ASP A 243 -12.54 0.12 9.04
N SER A 244 -12.12 -1.08 8.70
CA SER A 244 -11.74 -1.39 7.31
C SER A 244 -12.28 -2.74 6.90
N THR A 245 -12.91 -2.77 5.73
CA THR A 245 -13.47 -3.95 5.11
C THR A 245 -12.74 -4.33 3.83
N ALA A 246 -12.86 -5.59 3.42
CA ALA A 246 -12.32 -6.08 2.17
C ALA A 246 -13.16 -7.24 1.63
N ALA A 247 -13.32 -7.30 0.31
CA ALA A 247 -13.80 -8.51 -0.34
C ALA A 247 -12.73 -9.61 -0.22
N LEU A 248 -13.14 -10.80 0.23
CA LEU A 248 -12.29 -11.98 0.21
C LEU A 248 -12.16 -12.48 -1.23
N PHE A 249 -10.93 -12.71 -1.69
CA PHE A 249 -10.71 -13.20 -3.04
C PHE A 249 -11.31 -14.59 -3.27
N ASP A 250 -12.01 -14.72 -4.39
CA ASP A 250 -12.71 -15.92 -4.84
C ASP A 250 -12.21 -16.39 -6.22
N GLU A 251 -12.95 -17.29 -6.86
CA GLU A 251 -12.63 -17.76 -8.22
C GLU A 251 -12.82 -16.66 -9.30
N HIS A 252 -13.61 -15.61 -9.06
CA HIS A 252 -13.70 -14.48 -9.99
C HIS A 252 -12.45 -13.61 -9.89
N ALA A 253 -11.98 -13.32 -8.67
CA ALA A 253 -10.70 -12.64 -8.45
C ALA A 253 -9.55 -13.37 -9.16
N LYS A 254 -9.53 -14.70 -9.06
CA LYS A 254 -8.57 -15.55 -9.80
C LYS A 254 -8.67 -15.38 -11.31
N ALA A 255 -9.88 -15.39 -11.87
CA ALA A 255 -10.09 -15.25 -13.31
C ALA A 255 -9.58 -13.89 -13.83
N LEU A 256 -9.80 -12.81 -13.07
CA LEU A 256 -9.29 -11.47 -13.37
C LEU A 256 -7.76 -11.42 -13.27
N TYR A 257 -7.17 -11.97 -12.22
CA TYR A 257 -5.71 -12.09 -12.07
C TYR A 257 -5.09 -12.85 -13.25
N GLU A 258 -5.67 -13.99 -13.64
CA GLU A 258 -5.19 -14.79 -14.76
C GLU A 258 -5.29 -14.02 -16.10
N ALA A 259 -6.32 -13.18 -16.27
CA ALA A 259 -6.43 -12.29 -17.41
C ALA A 259 -5.34 -11.20 -17.39
N ALA A 260 -5.14 -10.55 -16.25
CA ALA A 260 -4.09 -9.54 -16.07
C ALA A 260 -2.68 -10.09 -16.30
N ALA A 261 -2.41 -11.31 -15.83
CA ALA A 261 -1.12 -11.97 -15.94
C ALA A 261 -0.75 -12.40 -17.37
N ARG A 262 -1.72 -12.52 -18.28
CA ARG A 262 -1.48 -12.84 -19.70
C ARG A 262 -1.09 -11.61 -20.53
N GLY A 263 -1.39 -10.42 -20.02
CA GLY A 263 -1.04 -9.14 -20.62
C GLY A 263 -2.02 -8.60 -21.65
#